data_AF-A0A355RGT6-F1
#
_entry.id   AF-A0A355RGT6-F1
#
_cell.length_a   1.000
_cell.length_b   1.000
_cell.length_c   1.000
_cell.angle_alpha   90.00
_cell.angle_beta   90.00
_cell.angle_gamma   90.00
#
_symmetry.space_group_name_H-M   'P 1'
#
loop_
_entity.id
_entity.type
_entity.pdbx_description
1 polymer ?
#
loop_
_entity_poly.entity_id
_entity_poly.type
_entity_poly.pdbx_seq_one_letter_code
_entity_poly.pdbx_strand_id
1 'polypeptide(L)' 'AGLGGLSAAMRLGAKGYRVTVLDRLDRLGGRGSSITQNGHRFDLGPTIVTVPNVFRDLWADCGRVFEDEVDLRP' A
#
# COMPACT_ATOMS: atom_id res chain seq x y z
N ALA A 1 -5.81 7.33 3.95
CA ALA A 1 -5.77 6.07 3.22
C ALA A 1 -4.65 5.18 3.74
N GLY A 2 -5.03 4.21 4.58
CA GLY A 2 -4.18 3.04 4.87
C GLY A 2 -4.34 1.95 3.80
N LEU A 3 -3.69 0.80 4.03
CA LEU A 3 -3.65 -0.33 3.09
C LEU A 3 -5.04 -0.69 2.53
N GLY A 4 -6.03 -0.97 3.39
CA GLY A 4 -7.36 -1.38 2.91
C GLY A 4 -8.05 -0.37 1.98
N GLY A 5 -7.94 0.94 2.27
CA GLY A 5 -8.51 1.99 1.41
C GLY A 5 -7.78 2.14 0.08
N LEU A 6 -6.44 2.01 0.10
CA LEU A 6 -5.63 2.01 -1.12
C LEU A 6 -5.88 0.77 -1.97
N SER A 7 -5.99 -0.41 -1.35
CA SER A 7 -6.33 -1.66 -2.05
C SER A 7 -7.72 -1.58 -2.70
N ALA A 8 -8.71 -0.99 -2.02
CA ALA A 8 -10.02 -0.74 -2.62
C ALA A 8 -9.92 0.23 -3.82
N ALA A 9 -9.16 1.32 -3.67
CA ALA A 9 -8.95 2.27 -4.76
C ALA A 9 -8.26 1.64 -5.98
N MET A 10 -7.24 0.80 -5.77
CA MET A 10 -6.56 0.05 -6.83
C MET A 10 -7.54 -0.83 -7.61
N ARG A 11 -8.34 -1.63 -6.90
CA ARG A 11 -9.33 -2.55 -7.53
C ARG A 11 -10.42 -1.79 -8.27
N LEU A 12 -10.89 -0.66 -7.73
CA LEU A 12 -11.87 0.19 -8.42
C LEU A 12 -11.25 0.86 -9.66
N GLY A 13 -10.02 1.34 -9.57
CA GLY A 13 -9.29 1.91 -10.70
C GLY A 13 -9.07 0.89 -11.83
N ALA A 14 -8.70 -0.35 -11.47
CA ALA A 14 -8.56 -1.45 -12.44
C ALA A 14 -9.88 -1.79 -13.16
N LYS A 15 -11.03 -1.54 -12.52
CA LYS A 15 -12.37 -1.69 -13.13
C LYS A 15 -12.81 -0.47 -13.97
N GLY A 16 -11.95 0.53 -14.13
CA GLY A 16 -12.23 1.73 -14.95
C GLY A 16 -12.96 2.86 -14.22
N TYR A 17 -13.13 2.78 -12.90
CA TYR A 17 -13.74 3.88 -12.14
C TYR A 17 -12.75 5.03 -11.93
N ARG A 18 -13.24 6.27 -12.01
CA ARG A 18 -12.49 7.44 -11.55
C ARG A 18 -12.55 7.49 -10.02
N VAL A 19 -11.43 7.22 -9.37
CA VAL A 19 -11.34 7.17 -7.90
C VAL A 19 -10.63 8.41 -7.36
N THR A 20 -11.23 9.05 -6.37
CA THR A 20 -10.58 10.09 -5.55
C THR A 20 -10.32 9.52 -4.15
N VAL A 21 -9.06 9.52 -3.72
CA VAL A 21 -8.67 9.10 -2.38
C VAL A 21 -8.46 10.34 -1.52
N LEU A 22 -9.20 10.43 -0.41
CA LEU A 22 -9.06 11.51 0.56
C LEU A 22 -8.38 10.96 1.82
N ASP A 23 -7.32 11.63 2.27
CA ASP A 23 -6.66 11.39 3.55
C ASP A 23 -6.47 12.73 4.25
N ARG A 24 -6.59 12.72 5.59
CA ARG A 24 -6.31 13.89 6.42
C ARG A 24 -4.82 14.08 6.63
N LEU A 25 -4.04 13.01 6.55
CA LEU A 25 -2.58 13.07 6.68
C LEU A 25 -1.94 13.50 5.36
N ASP A 26 -0.82 14.22 5.45
CA ASP A 26 -0.01 14.65 4.28
C ASP A 26 0.68 13.50 3.55
N ARG A 27 0.39 12.26 3.95
CA ARG A 27 1.06 11.05 3.49
C ARG A 27 0.10 9.88 3.50
N LEU A 28 0.30 8.99 2.53
CA LEU A 28 -0.40 7.73 2.46
C LEU A 28 0.22 6.70 3.43
N GLY A 29 -0.53 5.63 3.69
CA GLY A 29 -0.08 4.48 4.49
C GLY A 29 -0.87 4.30 5.78
N GLY A 30 -1.52 5.35 6.31
CA GLY A 30 -2.31 5.25 7.54
C GLY A 30 -1.52 4.64 8.69
N ARG A 31 -1.99 3.52 9.24
CA ARG A 31 -1.26 2.77 10.30
C ARG A 31 0.02 2.10 9.81
N GLY A 32 0.25 1.95 8.51
CA GLY A 32 1.51 1.47 7.92
C GLY A 32 2.44 2.60 7.47
N SER A 33 2.28 3.80 8.03
CA SER A 33 3.11 4.95 7.68
C SER A 33 4.43 4.99 8.47
N SER A 34 5.28 5.98 8.17
CA SER A 34 6.69 6.03 8.61
C SER A 34 7.33 7.43 8.58
N ILE A 35 7.53 8.11 9.69
CA ILE A 35 8.06 9.49 9.68
C ILE A 35 9.57 9.53 9.38
N THR A 36 10.06 10.64 8.84
CA THR A 36 11.49 10.90 8.67
C THR A 36 11.88 12.06 9.59
N GLN A 37 12.88 11.85 10.43
CA GLN A 37 13.38 12.85 11.37
C GLN A 37 14.90 12.73 11.49
N ASN A 38 15.61 13.86 11.42
CA ASN A 38 17.07 13.92 11.55
C ASN A 38 17.83 12.96 10.62
N GLY A 39 17.35 12.77 9.38
CA GLY A 39 17.95 11.87 8.41
C GLY A 39 17.62 10.37 8.59
N HIS A 40 16.81 10.01 9.59
CA HIS A 40 16.39 8.63 9.86
C HIS A 40 14.90 8.44 9.58
N ARG A 41 14.53 7.24 9.11
CA ARG A 41 13.13 6.84 8.88
C ARG A 41 12.66 5.93 10.01
N PHE A 42 11.50 6.23 10.58
CA PHE A 42 10.88 5.50 11.67
C PHE A 42 9.55 4.95 11.21
N ASP A 43 9.41 3.63 11.15
CA ASP A 43 8.12 2.99 10.85
C ASP A 43 7.18 3.11 12.05
N LEU A 44 5.98 3.63 11.80
CA LEU A 44 4.93 3.83 12.81
C LEU A 44 3.91 2.68 12.84
N GLY A 45 4.17 1.66 12.02
CA GLY A 45 3.22 0.62 11.67
C GLY A 45 3.76 -0.79 11.87
N PRO A 46 3.08 -1.80 11.31
CA PRO A 46 3.56 -3.17 11.33
C PRO A 46 4.95 -3.26 10.68
N THR A 47 5.84 -4.02 11.30
CA THR A 47 7.23 -4.20 10.85
C THR A 47 7.45 -5.48 10.05
N ILE A 48 6.46 -6.38 10.00
CA ILE A 48 6.56 -7.70 9.37
C ILE A 48 5.35 -7.93 8.46
N VAL A 49 5.62 -8.43 7.25
CA VAL A 49 4.59 -8.95 6.34
C VAL A 49 4.49 -10.45 6.55
N THR A 50 3.43 -10.90 7.23
CA THR A 50 3.24 -12.33 7.56
C THR A 50 2.54 -13.13 6.45
N VAL A 51 1.76 -12.46 5.60
CA VAL A 51 0.98 -13.11 4.53
C VAL A 51 1.18 -12.34 3.21
N PRO A 52 2.35 -12.48 2.55
CA PRO A 52 2.67 -11.71 1.35
C PRO A 52 1.76 -12.05 0.16
N ASN A 53 1.18 -13.25 0.14
CA ASN A 53 0.27 -13.68 -0.93
C ASN A 53 -0.96 -12.77 -1.07
N VAL A 54 -1.44 -12.15 0.01
CA VAL A 54 -2.57 -11.21 -0.06
C VAL A 54 -2.26 -10.01 -0.96
N PHE A 55 -1.00 -9.56 -1.00
CA PHE A 55 -0.58 -8.49 -1.90
C PHE A 55 -0.42 -8.99 -3.33
N ARG A 56 0.08 -10.21 -3.53
CA ARG A 56 0.13 -10.84 -4.87
C ARG A 56 -1.25 -10.93 -5.50
N ASP A 57 -2.22 -11.43 -4.74
CA ASP A 57 -3.61 -11.54 -5.18
C ASP A 57 -4.21 -10.17 -5.54
N LEU A 58 -3.91 -9.14 -4.72
CA LEU A 58 -4.35 -7.76 -5.00
C LEU A 58 -3.78 -7.21 -6.32
N TRP A 59 -2.50 -7.44 -6.60
CA TRP A 59 -1.88 -7.00 -7.85
C TRP A 59 -2.46 -7.76 -9.04
N ALA A 60 -2.62 -9.08 -8.93
CA ALA A 60 -3.21 -9.92 -9.96
C ALA A 60 -4.65 -9.48 -10.30
N ASP A 61 -5.46 -9.19 -9.29
CA ASP A 61 -6.81 -8.62 -9.44
C ASP A 61 -6.83 -7.29 -10.22
N CYS A 62 -5.71 -6.57 -10.22
CA CYS A 62 -5.53 -5.30 -10.90
C CYS A 62 -4.80 -5.45 -12.26
N GLY A 63 -4.56 -6.68 -12.72
CA GLY A 63 -3.84 -6.97 -13.96
C GLY A 63 -2.35 -6.64 -13.90
N ARG A 64 -1.74 -6.72 -12.71
CA ARG A 64 -0.33 -6.40 -12.45
C ARG A 64 0.37 -7.58 -11.79
N VAL A 65 1.70 -7.59 -11.86
CA VAL A 65 2.54 -8.55 -11.14
C VAL A 65 3.15 -7.85 -9.93
N PHE A 66 3.04 -8.44 -8.75
CA PHE A 66 3.51 -7.83 -7.50
C PHE A 66 5.03 -7.63 -7.50
N GLU A 67 5.76 -8.64 -7.96
CA GLU A 67 7.22 -8.65 -8.03
C GLU A 67 7.81 -7.63 -9.01
N ASP A 68 7.02 -7.11 -9.96
CA ASP A 68 7.46 -6.03 -10.86
C ASP A 68 7.54 -4.67 -10.15
N GLU A 69 6.80 -4.51 -9.05
CA GLU A 69 6.67 -3.23 -8.34
C GLU A 69 7.20 -3.30 -6.90
N VAL A 70 7.34 -4.50 -6.32
CA VAL A 70 7.75 -4.68 -4.92
C VAL A 70 8.86 -5.73 -4.78
N ASP A 71 10.02 -5.28 -4.30
CA ASP A 71 11.11 -6.14 -3.81
C ASP A 71 10.87 -6.51 -2.33
N LEU A 72 10.20 -7.64 -2.10
CA LEU A 72 9.97 -8.16 -0.75
C LEU A 72 11.21 -8.93 -0.27
N ARG A 73 11.82 -8.43 0.81
CA ARG A 73 13.02 -9.04 1.42
C ARG A 73 12.68 -9.82 2.70
N PRO A 74 13.44 -10.90 3.00
CA PRO A 74 13.37 -11.61 4.28
C PRO A 74 13.69 -10.71 5.48
#